data_AF-A0A7S4FH14-F1
#
_entry.id   AF-A0A7S4FH14-F1
#
_cell.length_a   1.000
_cell.length_b   1.000
_cell.length_c   1.000
_cell.angle_alpha   90.00
_cell.angle_beta   90.00
_cell.angle_gamma   90.00
#
_symmetry.space_group_name_H-M   'P 1'
#
loop_
_entity.id
_entity.type
_entity.pdbx_description
1 polymer ?
#
loop_
_entity_poly.entity_id
_entity_poly.type
_entity_poly.pdbx_seq_one_letter_code
_entity_poly.pdbx_strand_id
1 'polypeptide(L)'
;APKRAALESAQEKLDEMNAVLEAAQEKLQEVEDELEHLQSTYDTSVAEKQDLEFRIDLSSKRLQAASMLTSSLAAEVVRWDSLLENLEKEMQCLPLNVFLASACIAYFGAFTASYRLKLVEKWKGLLVAKGLDCPKEFSLVSNLATPMQIRDWNIMSLPSDTTSVENA
;
A
#
# COMPACT_ATOMS: atom_id res chain seq x y z
N ALA A 1 36.45 83.87 -46.51
CA ALA A 1 36.41 82.82 -47.56
C ALA A 1 35.19 81.94 -47.33
N PRO A 2 34.29 81.77 -48.32
CA PRO A 2 32.98 81.12 -48.15
C PRO A 2 33.07 79.65 -47.72
N LYS A 3 34.16 78.96 -48.09
CA LYS A 3 34.42 77.58 -47.65
C LYS A 3 34.63 77.43 -46.15
N ARG A 4 35.13 78.45 -45.43
CA ARG A 4 35.31 78.39 -43.97
C ARG A 4 33.99 78.56 -43.23
N ALA A 5 33.16 79.52 -43.65
CA ALA A 5 31.83 79.73 -43.07
C ALA A 5 30.87 78.56 -43.33
N ALA A 6 30.96 77.93 -44.51
CA ALA A 6 30.20 76.71 -44.81
C ALA A 6 30.66 75.51 -43.96
N LEU A 7 31.94 75.44 -43.62
CA LEU A 7 32.51 74.40 -42.76
C LEU A 7 32.07 74.60 -41.30
N GLU A 8 32.09 75.84 -40.81
CA GLU A 8 31.62 76.19 -39.47
C GLU A 8 30.12 75.91 -39.27
N SER A 9 29.27 76.30 -40.23
CA SER A 9 27.83 76.00 -40.19
C SER A 9 27.53 74.49 -40.29
N ALA A 10 28.34 73.74 -41.04
CA ALA A 10 28.22 72.29 -41.08
C ALA A 10 28.67 71.65 -39.75
N GLN A 11 29.69 72.21 -39.11
CA GLN A 11 30.21 71.75 -37.81
C GLN A 11 29.17 71.95 -36.70
N GLU A 12 28.56 73.13 -36.61
CA GLU A 12 27.50 73.42 -35.62
C GLU A 12 26.31 72.47 -35.77
N LYS A 13 25.87 72.20 -37.00
CA LYS A 13 24.80 71.22 -37.27
C LYS A 13 25.19 69.80 -36.90
N LEU A 14 26.45 69.44 -37.09
CA LEU A 14 26.98 68.13 -36.72
C LEU A 14 26.97 67.99 -35.19
N ASP A 15 27.38 69.03 -34.47
CA ASP A 15 27.38 69.06 -33.00
C ASP A 15 25.95 69.01 -32.42
N GLU A 16 24.99 69.75 -33.01
CA GLU A 16 23.57 69.65 -32.64
C GLU A 16 22.99 68.25 -32.86
N MET A 17 23.28 67.64 -34.01
CA MET A 17 22.79 66.29 -34.32
C MET A 17 23.44 65.23 -33.42
N ASN A 18 24.72 65.40 -33.06
CA ASN A 18 25.40 64.52 -32.11
C ASN A 18 24.79 64.63 -30.71
N ALA A 19 24.46 65.83 -30.24
CA ALA A 19 23.82 66.02 -28.93
C ALA A 19 22.43 65.36 -28.87
N VAL A 20 21.64 65.45 -29.95
CA VAL A 20 20.35 64.75 -30.06
C VAL A 20 20.53 63.23 -30.11
N LEU A 21 21.56 62.75 -30.81
CA LEU A 21 21.90 61.34 -30.88
C LEU A 21 22.28 60.78 -29.50
N GLU A 22 23.15 61.47 -28.77
CA GLU A 22 23.57 61.07 -27.41
C GLU A 22 22.37 61.01 -26.46
N ALA A 23 21.52 62.04 -26.45
CA ALA A 23 20.32 62.06 -25.61
C ALA A 23 19.33 60.93 -25.95
N ALA A 24 19.20 60.56 -27.23
CA ALA A 24 18.36 59.45 -27.65
C ALA A 24 18.97 58.09 -27.27
N GLN A 25 20.30 57.95 -27.35
CA GLN A 25 21.02 56.74 -26.95
C GLN A 25 20.93 56.52 -25.43
N GLU A 26 21.07 57.58 -24.64
CA GLU A 26 20.98 57.51 -23.17
C GLU A 26 19.59 57.06 -22.72
N LYS A 27 18.53 57.59 -23.35
CA LYS A 27 17.14 57.16 -23.11
C LYS A 27 16.88 55.72 -23.56
N LEU A 28 17.48 55.31 -24.67
CA LEU A 28 17.36 53.94 -25.14
C LEU A 28 17.98 52.98 -24.13
N GLN A 29 19.17 53.32 -23.63
CA GLN A 29 19.87 52.52 -22.64
C GLN A 29 19.10 52.40 -21.33
N GLU A 30 18.49 53.49 -20.82
CA GLU A 30 17.65 53.45 -19.62
C GLU A 30 16.46 52.49 -19.77
N VAL A 31 15.81 52.51 -20.94
CA VAL A 31 14.68 51.60 -21.23
C VAL A 31 15.15 50.15 -21.41
N GLU A 32 16.31 49.93 -22.03
CA GLU A 32 16.90 48.59 -22.18
C GLU A 32 17.26 47.99 -20.82
N ASP A 33 17.85 48.78 -19.92
CA ASP A 33 18.19 48.34 -18.56
C ASP A 33 16.93 48.01 -17.74
N GLU A 34 15.87 48.83 -17.83
CA GLU A 34 14.60 48.56 -17.15
C GLU A 34 13.92 47.30 -17.71
N LEU A 35 13.97 47.11 -19.04
CA LEU A 35 13.45 45.92 -19.71
C LEU A 35 14.20 44.66 -19.24
N GLU A 36 15.53 44.69 -19.17
CA GLU A 36 16.34 43.57 -18.70
C GLU A 36 16.02 43.21 -17.25
N HIS A 37 15.87 44.21 -16.38
CA HIS A 37 15.46 44.00 -15.00
C HIS A 37 14.07 43.37 -14.89
N LEU A 38 13.09 43.87 -15.65
CA LEU A 38 11.74 43.31 -15.68
C LEU A 38 11.74 41.86 -16.19
N GLN A 39 12.53 41.59 -17.23
CA GLN A 39 12.64 40.27 -17.82
C GLN A 39 13.28 39.27 -16.85
N SER A 40 14.34 39.65 -16.16
CA SER A 40 14.96 38.83 -15.11
C SER A 40 13.99 38.52 -13.96
N THR A 41 13.22 39.53 -13.53
CA THR A 41 12.21 39.36 -12.48
C THR A 41 11.08 38.44 -12.93
N TYR A 42 10.62 38.60 -14.18
CA TYR A 42 9.60 37.76 -14.78
C TYR A 42 10.05 36.30 -14.86
N ASP A 43 11.25 36.04 -15.36
CA ASP A 43 11.80 34.69 -15.50
C ASP A 43 11.96 34.01 -14.13
N THR A 44 12.40 34.76 -13.12
CA THR A 44 12.49 34.27 -11.73
C THR A 44 11.10 33.90 -11.19
N SER A 45 10.11 34.78 -11.35
CA SER A 45 8.74 34.53 -10.89
C SER A 45 8.09 33.33 -11.60
N VAL A 46 8.36 33.15 -12.90
CA VAL A 46 7.88 31.99 -13.66
C VAL A 46 8.53 30.71 -13.16
N ALA A 47 9.83 30.71 -12.90
CA ALA A 47 10.54 29.56 -12.33
C ALA A 47 9.99 29.18 -10.95
N GLU A 48 9.78 30.16 -10.07
CA GLU A 48 9.19 29.94 -8.75
C GLU A 48 7.77 29.37 -8.85
N LYS A 49 6.94 29.91 -9.74
CA LYS A 49 5.60 29.39 -9.99
C LYS A 49 5.63 27.92 -10.41
N GLN A 50 6.52 27.55 -11.33
CA GLN A 50 6.64 26.18 -11.80
C GLN A 50 7.09 25.22 -10.69
N ASP A 51 8.05 25.62 -9.83
CA ASP A 51 8.45 24.81 -8.68
C ASP A 51 7.29 24.61 -7.70
N LEU A 52 6.54 25.67 -7.41
CA LEU A 52 5.38 25.59 -6.52
C LEU A 52 4.29 24.67 -7.08
N GLU A 53 3.98 24.77 -8.37
CA GLU A 53 3.03 23.88 -9.05
C GLU A 53 3.48 22.42 -8.98
N PHE A 54 4.76 22.14 -9.24
CA PHE A 54 5.33 20.80 -9.11
C PHE A 54 5.23 20.26 -7.68
N ARG A 55 5.56 21.07 -6.67
CA ARG A 55 5.49 20.68 -5.26
C ARG A 55 4.07 20.40 -4.80
N ILE A 56 3.09 21.18 -5.28
CA ILE A 56 1.66 20.96 -5.01
C ILE A 56 1.22 19.60 -5.59
N ASP A 57 1.53 19.34 -6.86
CA ASP A 57 1.19 18.07 -7.52
C ASP A 57 1.82 16.87 -6.80
N LEU A 58 3.11 16.97 -6.47
CA LEU A 58 3.83 15.92 -5.73
C LEU A 58 3.20 15.67 -4.34
N SER A 59 2.88 16.74 -3.61
CA SER A 59 2.25 16.64 -2.28
C SER A 59 0.86 16.02 -2.37
N SER A 60 0.05 16.42 -3.37
CA SER A 60 -1.28 15.87 -3.61
C SER A 60 -1.22 14.37 -3.88
N LYS A 61 -0.31 13.92 -4.77
CA LYS A 61 -0.10 12.50 -5.07
C LYS A 61 0.31 11.71 -3.83
N ARG A 62 1.21 12.26 -3.00
CA ARG A 62 1.63 11.63 -1.74
C ARG A 62 0.48 11.52 -0.75
N LEU A 63 -0.34 12.55 -0.62
CA LEU A 63 -1.51 12.57 0.26
C LEU A 63 -2.55 11.54 -0.18
N GLN A 64 -2.81 11.44 -1.48
CA GLN A 64 -3.71 10.43 -2.04
C GLN A 64 -3.21 9.01 -1.74
N ALA A 65 -1.92 8.74 -1.97
CA ALA A 65 -1.32 7.44 -1.66
C ALA A 65 -1.41 7.11 -0.16
N ALA A 66 -1.11 8.07 0.73
CA ALA A 66 -1.23 7.89 2.16
C ALA A 66 -2.68 7.62 2.60
N SER A 67 -3.66 8.31 2.00
CA SER A 67 -5.08 8.08 2.25
C SER A 67 -5.51 6.66 1.83
N MET A 68 -5.06 6.19 0.67
CA MET A 68 -5.32 4.82 0.24
C MET A 68 -4.70 3.78 1.18
N LEU A 69 -3.45 3.98 1.60
CA LEU A 69 -2.77 3.08 2.53
C LEU A 69 -3.42 3.06 3.92
N THR A 70 -3.85 4.21 4.44
CA THR A 70 -4.55 4.27 5.72
C THR A 70 -5.90 3.58 5.66
N SER A 71 -6.64 3.74 4.55
CA SER A 71 -7.90 3.02 4.34
C SER A 71 -7.71 1.51 4.22
N SER A 72 -6.70 1.04 3.48
CA SER A 72 -6.44 -0.40 3.35
C SER A 72 -5.97 -1.01 4.66
N LEU A 73 -5.14 -0.29 5.41
CA LEU A 73 -4.67 -0.73 6.73
C LEU A 73 -5.82 -0.79 7.74
N ALA A 74 -6.77 0.14 7.72
CA ALA A 74 -7.93 0.11 8.60
C ALA A 74 -8.79 -1.14 8.39
N ALA A 75 -9.00 -1.56 7.13
CA ALA A 75 -9.69 -2.81 6.83
C ALA A 75 -8.91 -4.04 7.34
N GLU A 76 -7.59 -4.00 7.23
CA GLU A 76 -6.72 -5.09 7.67
C GLU A 76 -6.70 -5.25 9.21
N VAL A 77 -6.79 -4.15 9.96
CA VAL A 77 -6.91 -4.19 11.42
C VAL A 77 -8.17 -4.96 11.85
N VAL A 78 -9.33 -4.66 11.26
CA VAL A 78 -10.59 -5.38 11.55
C VAL A 78 -10.45 -6.88 11.25
N ARG A 79 -9.77 -7.21 10.14
CA ARG A 79 -9.49 -8.60 9.78
C ARG A 79 -8.59 -9.28 10.81
N TRP A 80 -7.57 -8.58 11.31
CA TRP A 80 -6.66 -9.13 12.32
C TRP A 80 -7.34 -9.30 13.67
N ASP A 81 -8.19 -8.37 14.08
CA ASP A 81 -8.98 -8.49 15.30
C ASP A 81 -9.90 -9.72 15.24
N SER A 82 -10.64 -9.90 14.14
CA SER A 82 -11.47 -11.10 13.96
C SER A 82 -10.65 -12.40 13.91
N LEU A 83 -9.46 -12.37 13.33
CA LEU A 83 -8.55 -13.51 13.32
C LEU A 83 -8.04 -13.84 14.74
N LEU A 84 -7.68 -12.83 15.53
CA LEU A 84 -7.25 -13.00 16.91
C LEU A 84 -8.36 -13.60 17.78
N GLU A 85 -9.59 -13.12 17.65
CA GLU A 85 -10.73 -13.70 18.36
C GLU A 85 -10.96 -15.17 18.00
N ASN A 86 -10.78 -15.54 16.73
CA ASN A 86 -10.92 -16.93 16.29
C ASN A 86 -9.78 -17.81 16.81
N LEU A 87 -8.54 -17.32 16.74
CA LEU A 87 -7.38 -18.02 17.28
C LEU A 87 -7.48 -18.23 18.79
N GLU A 88 -7.99 -17.25 19.54
CA GLU A 88 -8.20 -17.39 20.97
C GLU A 88 -9.22 -18.49 21.30
N LYS A 89 -10.33 -18.55 20.56
CA LYS A 89 -11.32 -19.65 20.67
C LYS A 89 -10.71 -21.01 20.32
N GLU A 90 -9.91 -21.08 19.25
CA GLU A 90 -9.22 -22.31 18.85
C GLU A 90 -8.21 -22.76 19.91
N MET A 91 -7.44 -21.83 20.48
CA MET A 91 -6.48 -22.11 21.55
C MET A 91 -7.16 -22.66 22.80
N GLN A 92 -8.33 -22.13 23.18
CA GLN A 92 -9.12 -22.66 24.30
C GLN A 92 -9.59 -24.10 24.04
N CYS A 93 -9.96 -24.41 22.79
CA CYS A 93 -10.42 -25.75 22.40
C CYS A 93 -9.27 -26.75 22.15
N LEU A 94 -8.04 -26.27 21.95
CA LEU A 94 -6.90 -27.06 21.51
C LEU A 94 -6.61 -28.28 22.41
N PRO A 95 -6.57 -28.18 23.75
CA PRO A 95 -6.29 -29.34 24.60
C PRO A 95 -7.34 -30.46 24.45
N LEU A 96 -8.61 -30.08 24.30
CA LEU A 96 -9.72 -31.04 24.12
C LEU A 96 -9.66 -31.71 22.74
N ASN A 97 -9.34 -30.94 21.71
CA ASN A 97 -9.14 -31.46 20.36
C ASN A 97 -7.98 -32.46 20.31
N VAL A 98 -6.84 -32.13 20.94
CA VAL A 98 -5.67 -33.03 21.03
C VAL A 98 -6.02 -34.29 21.82
N PHE A 99 -6.77 -34.17 22.92
CA PHE A 99 -7.23 -35.32 23.70
C PHE A 99 -8.11 -36.26 22.85
N LEU A 100 -9.12 -35.70 22.17
CA LEU A 100 -10.02 -36.47 21.32
C LEU A 100 -9.27 -37.12 20.16
N ALA A 101 -8.38 -36.40 19.49
CA ALA A 101 -7.55 -36.94 18.41
C ALA A 101 -6.66 -38.09 18.89
N SER A 102 -6.04 -37.94 20.07
CA SER A 102 -5.22 -38.98 20.68
C SER A 102 -6.04 -40.23 21.01
N ALA A 103 -7.26 -40.04 21.56
CA ALA A 103 -8.18 -41.14 21.84
C ALA A 103 -8.63 -41.85 20.54
N CYS A 104 -8.89 -41.10 19.47
CA CYS A 104 -9.19 -41.68 18.16
C CYS A 104 -8.04 -42.55 17.66
N ILE A 105 -6.80 -42.04 17.62
CA ILE A 105 -5.62 -42.80 17.18
C ILE A 105 -5.43 -44.06 18.02
N ALA A 106 -5.59 -43.98 19.33
CA ALA A 106 -5.37 -45.10 20.24
C ALA A 106 -6.42 -46.22 20.10
N TYR A 107 -7.69 -45.89 19.80
CA TYR A 107 -8.79 -46.85 19.88
C TYR A 107 -9.47 -47.17 18.54
N PHE A 108 -9.37 -46.35 17.50
CA PHE A 108 -10.12 -46.54 16.25
C PHE A 108 -9.76 -47.82 15.48
N GLY A 109 -8.50 -48.29 15.60
CA GLY A 109 -8.00 -49.41 14.81
C GLY A 109 -8.83 -50.69 14.91
N ALA A 110 -9.48 -50.95 16.05
CA ALA A 110 -10.27 -52.16 16.27
C ALA A 110 -11.76 -52.03 15.90
N PHE A 111 -12.24 -50.84 15.51
CA PHE A 111 -13.67 -50.55 15.41
C PHE A 111 -14.11 -50.10 14.02
N THR A 112 -15.38 -50.36 13.71
CA THR A 112 -16.04 -49.92 12.47
C THR A 112 -16.36 -48.42 12.51
N ALA A 113 -16.49 -47.79 11.34
CA ALA A 113 -16.78 -46.35 11.21
C ALA A 113 -18.02 -45.91 12.03
N SER A 114 -19.10 -46.70 12.01
CA SER A 114 -20.32 -46.39 12.77
C SER A 114 -20.14 -46.47 14.28
N TYR A 115 -19.23 -47.32 14.78
CA TYR A 115 -18.92 -47.42 16.21
C TYR A 115 -17.95 -46.31 16.65
N ARG A 116 -17.00 -45.93 15.80
CA ARG A 116 -16.09 -44.79 16.03
C ARG A 116 -16.84 -43.49 16.31
N LEU A 117 -17.89 -43.19 15.52
CA LEU A 117 -18.74 -42.02 15.75
C LEU A 117 -19.41 -42.04 17.14
N LYS A 118 -19.90 -43.20 17.58
CA LYS A 118 -20.51 -43.35 18.92
C LYS A 118 -19.50 -43.16 20.05
N LEU A 119 -18.26 -43.60 19.86
CA LEU A 119 -17.16 -43.40 20.82
C LEU A 119 -16.84 -41.92 21.00
N VAL A 120 -16.70 -41.18 19.90
CA VAL A 120 -16.43 -39.74 19.92
C VAL A 120 -17.53 -38.98 20.67
N GLU A 121 -18.80 -39.25 20.35
CA GLU A 121 -19.93 -38.61 21.04
C GLU A 121 -19.99 -38.97 22.53
N LYS A 122 -19.66 -40.22 22.89
CA LYS A 122 -19.55 -40.62 24.30
C LYS A 122 -18.42 -39.85 25.03
N TRP A 123 -17.26 -39.70 24.40
CA TRP A 123 -16.14 -38.96 25.01
C TRP A 123 -16.46 -37.47 25.15
N LYS A 124 -17.05 -36.84 24.14
CA LYS A 124 -17.56 -35.47 24.23
C LYS A 124 -18.55 -35.31 25.39
N GLY A 125 -19.51 -36.22 25.52
CA GLY A 125 -20.48 -36.20 26.62
C GLY A 125 -19.81 -36.29 28.01
N LEU A 126 -18.75 -37.09 28.15
CA LEU A 126 -17.99 -37.18 29.39
C LEU A 126 -17.21 -35.90 29.71
N LEU A 127 -16.62 -35.25 28.69
CA LEU A 127 -15.91 -33.98 28.85
C LEU A 127 -16.87 -32.85 29.26
N VAL A 128 -18.05 -32.78 28.62
CA VAL A 128 -19.10 -31.81 28.99
C VAL A 128 -19.59 -32.05 30.42
N ALA A 129 -19.78 -33.31 30.84
CA ALA A 129 -20.14 -33.64 32.22
C ALA A 129 -19.07 -33.23 33.26
N LYS A 130 -17.82 -33.00 32.82
CA LYS A 130 -16.73 -32.48 33.64
C LYS A 130 -16.60 -30.95 33.60
N GLY A 131 -17.52 -30.26 32.91
CA GLY A 131 -17.50 -28.80 32.75
C GLY A 131 -16.49 -28.32 31.71
N LEU A 132 -16.05 -29.18 30.80
CA LEU A 132 -15.15 -28.83 29.70
C LEU A 132 -15.98 -28.61 28.44
N ASP A 133 -16.03 -27.37 27.97
CA ASP A 133 -16.74 -27.00 26.76
C ASP A 133 -16.02 -27.56 25.53
N CYS A 134 -16.54 -28.67 25.03
CA CYS A 134 -16.03 -29.28 23.80
C CYS A 134 -16.43 -28.45 22.58
N PRO A 135 -15.56 -28.40 21.55
CA PRO A 135 -15.93 -27.80 20.28
C PRO A 135 -17.15 -28.50 19.69
N LYS A 136 -18.07 -27.70 19.12
CA LYS A 136 -19.34 -28.19 18.54
C LYS A 136 -19.09 -29.22 17.43
N GLU A 137 -18.06 -28.99 16.63
CA GLU A 137 -17.66 -29.87 15.53
C GLU A 137 -16.22 -30.34 15.78
N PHE A 138 -16.03 -31.65 15.84
CA PHE A 138 -14.71 -32.29 15.94
C PHE A 138 -14.52 -33.15 14.69
N SER A 139 -13.38 -32.98 14.02
CA SER A 139 -12.97 -33.82 12.89
C SER A 139 -11.52 -34.24 13.08
N LEU A 140 -11.30 -35.55 13.18
CA LEU A 140 -9.96 -36.13 13.34
C LEU A 140 -9.03 -35.71 12.21
N VAL A 141 -9.52 -35.81 10.97
CA VAL A 141 -8.77 -35.48 9.77
C VAL A 141 -8.35 -34.01 9.77
N SER A 142 -9.26 -33.09 10.11
CA SER A 142 -8.93 -31.65 10.14
C SER A 142 -7.91 -31.25 11.20
N ASN A 143 -7.79 -32.03 12.29
CA ASN A 143 -6.85 -31.77 13.37
C ASN A 143 -5.44 -32.33 13.09
N LEU A 144 -5.32 -33.33 12.22
CA LEU A 144 -4.07 -34.08 12.01
C LEU A 144 -3.48 -33.92 10.61
N ALA A 145 -4.30 -33.53 9.63
CA ALA A 145 -3.89 -33.43 8.24
C ALA A 145 -4.38 -32.13 7.61
N THR A 146 -3.53 -31.53 6.79
CA THR A 146 -3.88 -30.38 5.96
C THR A 146 -4.61 -30.83 4.69
N PRO A 147 -5.47 -29.99 4.09
CA PRO A 147 -6.11 -30.30 2.81
C PRO A 147 -5.13 -30.65 1.69
N MET A 148 -3.91 -30.09 1.73
CA MET A 148 -2.86 -30.37 0.78
C MET A 148 -2.32 -31.80 0.95
N GLN A 149 -2.05 -32.25 2.18
CA GLN A 149 -1.62 -33.63 2.45
C GLN A 149 -2.67 -34.66 2.01
N ILE A 150 -3.94 -34.39 2.29
CA ILE A 150 -5.05 -35.26 1.88
C ILE A 150 -5.12 -35.35 0.35
N ARG A 151 -4.92 -34.22 -0.34
CA ARG A 151 -4.86 -34.20 -1.80
C ARG A 151 -3.70 -35.04 -2.34
N ASP A 152 -2.53 -34.97 -1.71
CA ASP A 152 -1.38 -35.77 -2.10
C ASP A 152 -1.65 -37.28 -1.92
N TRP A 153 -2.30 -37.68 -0.83
CA TRP A 153 -2.72 -39.08 -0.63
C TRP A 153 -3.72 -39.53 -1.70
N ASN A 154 -4.69 -38.70 -2.05
CA ASN A 154 -5.65 -39.01 -3.11
C ASN A 154 -4.96 -39.16 -4.47
N ILE A 155 -3.94 -38.37 -4.77
CA ILE A 155 -3.10 -38.53 -5.97
C ILE A 155 -2.36 -39.87 -5.94
N MET A 156 -1.94 -40.31 -4.75
CA MET A 156 -1.34 -41.64 -4.52
C MET A 156 -2.38 -42.77 -4.44
N SER A 157 -3.58 -42.56 -4.98
CA SER A 157 -4.68 -43.54 -5.05
C SER A 157 -5.31 -43.90 -3.70
N LEU A 158 -5.14 -43.09 -2.65
CA LEU A 158 -6.00 -43.20 -1.47
C LEU A 158 -7.45 -42.85 -1.86
N PRO A 159 -8.44 -43.67 -1.49
CA PRO A 159 -9.84 -43.31 -1.68
C PRO A 159 -10.19 -42.04 -0.90
N SER A 160 -11.00 -41.17 -1.51
CA SER A 160 -11.38 -39.87 -0.94
C SER A 160 -12.49 -39.92 0.12
N ASP A 161 -12.94 -41.12 0.51
CA ASP A 161 -13.94 -41.27 1.56
C ASP A 161 -13.35 -41.02 2.95
N THR A 162 -14.20 -40.55 3.87
CA THR A 162 -13.78 -40.16 5.21
C THR A 162 -13.10 -41.30 5.98
N THR A 163 -13.55 -42.55 5.80
CA THR A 163 -12.98 -43.68 6.56
C THR A 163 -11.57 -44.02 6.05
N SER A 164 -11.37 -43.98 4.73
CA SER A 164 -10.04 -44.18 4.13
C SER A 164 -9.06 -43.10 4.54
N VAL A 165 -9.49 -41.83 4.58
CA VAL A 165 -8.64 -40.71 5.04
C VAL A 165 -8.37 -40.76 6.55
N GLU A 166 -9.32 -41.21 7.37
CA GLU A 166 -9.08 -41.45 8.81
C GLU A 166 -8.11 -42.61 9.08
N ASN A 167 -8.00 -43.56 8.15
CA ASN A 167 -7.15 -44.73 8.29
C ASN A 167 -5.72 -44.54 7.72
N ALA A 168 -5.51 -43.50 6.92
CA ALA A 168 -4.21 -43.18 6.30
C ALA A 168 -3.19 -42.76 7.38
#